data_AF-A0A929UK55-F1
#
_entry.id   AF-A0A929UK55-F1
#
_cell.length_a   1.000
_cell.length_b   1.000
_cell.length_c   1.000
_cell.angle_alpha   90.00
_cell.angle_beta   90.00
_cell.angle_gamma   90.00
#
_symmetry.space_group_name_H-M   'P 1'
#
loop_
_entity.id
_entity.type
_entity.pdbx_description
1 polymer ?
#
loop_
_entity_poly.entity_id
_entity_poly.type
_entity_poly.pdbx_seq_one_letter_code
_entity_poly.pdbx_strand_id
1 'polypeptide(L)'
;MQQRNPTNYYPSGKYNLQWWRQTGIFYAGEKNETIGVSANSWEEYIDLMHEIPRDYTGRAISPELMTASDISLDSLALSTTKKVIRQRVNDIAEISKFTPHAEIILGTPEFSSTEDYNALLSVKNGLARVIARKQLITPAESTSFTPGYLSQDSTHNVICADLFNYIEENTAHDIQASCCWATPLVPQAKYNTLPDEKRYRNAMIYVLNGIFNNTETQSVTIVDRTPDDTDIMPLNCRATRRF
;
A
#
# COMPACT_ATOMS: atom_id res chain seq x y z
N MET A 1 -11.57 -15.33 -4.74
CA MET A 1 -12.78 -14.60 -4.21
C MET A 1 -13.53 -13.90 -5.35
N GLN A 2 -14.85 -13.68 -5.27
CA GLN A 2 -15.55 -12.81 -6.26
C GLN A 2 -15.24 -11.34 -5.96
N GLN A 3 -14.66 -10.62 -6.93
CA GLN A 3 -14.46 -9.17 -6.83
C GLN A 3 -15.82 -8.48 -6.71
N ARG A 4 -16.11 -7.77 -5.60
CA ARG A 4 -17.30 -6.92 -5.56
C ARG A 4 -17.13 -5.79 -6.57
N ASN A 5 -18.22 -5.42 -7.24
CA ASN A 5 -18.22 -4.27 -8.12
C ASN A 5 -17.78 -3.02 -7.33
N PRO A 6 -16.91 -2.16 -7.90
CA PRO A 6 -16.53 -0.92 -7.24
C PRO A 6 -17.76 -0.07 -6.95
N THR A 7 -17.76 0.60 -5.80
CA THR A 7 -18.71 1.71 -5.58
C THR A 7 -18.13 2.96 -6.24
N ASN A 8 -18.91 3.59 -7.13
CA ASN A 8 -18.51 4.84 -7.77
C ASN A 8 -18.91 6.04 -6.90
N TYR A 9 -17.98 6.98 -6.69
CA TYR A 9 -18.22 8.20 -5.93
C TYR A 9 -17.56 9.42 -6.59
N TYR A 10 -18.12 10.59 -6.37
CA TYR A 10 -17.76 11.83 -7.06
C TYR A 10 -17.53 12.98 -6.07
N PRO A 11 -16.46 12.92 -5.28
CA PRO A 11 -16.25 13.76 -4.09
C PRO A 11 -16.05 15.26 -4.36
N SER A 12 -15.41 15.65 -5.47
CA SER A 12 -14.96 17.03 -5.67
C SER A 12 -15.08 17.55 -7.11
N GLY A 13 -15.75 16.82 -8.01
CA GLY A 13 -15.84 17.17 -9.44
C GLY A 13 -14.54 17.00 -10.22
N LYS A 14 -13.37 16.92 -9.56
CA LYS A 14 -12.04 16.85 -10.18
C LYS A 14 -11.60 15.45 -10.59
N TYR A 15 -12.16 14.41 -9.97
CA TYR A 15 -11.79 13.02 -10.23
C TYR A 15 -12.99 12.07 -10.09
N ASN A 16 -12.88 10.93 -10.76
CA ASN A 16 -13.71 9.75 -10.59
C ASN A 16 -13.09 8.87 -9.50
N LEU A 17 -13.89 8.41 -8.53
CA LEU A 17 -13.42 7.50 -7.48
C LEU A 17 -14.13 6.16 -7.60
N GLN A 18 -13.33 5.10 -7.70
CA GLN A 18 -13.75 3.72 -7.53
C GLN A 18 -13.13 3.20 -6.22
N TRP A 19 -13.93 2.56 -5.38
CA TRP A 19 -13.44 1.99 -4.13
C TRP A 19 -14.07 0.64 -3.80
N TRP A 20 -13.35 -0.15 -3.00
CA TRP A 20 -13.69 -1.50 -2.58
C TRP A 20 -13.46 -1.66 -1.07
N ARG A 21 -14.42 -2.32 -0.40
CA ARG A 21 -14.37 -2.66 1.03
C ARG A 21 -14.26 -4.16 1.22
N GLN A 22 -13.07 -4.65 0.94
CA GLN A 22 -12.78 -6.08 0.94
C GLN A 22 -11.29 -6.29 0.73
N THR A 23 -10.82 -7.44 1.20
CA THR A 23 -9.60 -8.07 0.70
C THR A 23 -9.84 -8.68 -0.69
N GLY A 24 -8.76 -9.15 -1.32
CA GLY A 24 -8.77 -9.75 -2.64
C GLY A 24 -8.00 -8.95 -3.69
N ILE A 25 -8.03 -9.47 -4.91
CA ILE A 25 -7.43 -8.82 -6.09
C ILE A 25 -8.45 -7.85 -6.69
N PHE A 26 -8.02 -6.60 -6.91
CA PHE A 26 -8.82 -5.62 -7.65
C PHE A 26 -7.99 -4.96 -8.75
N TYR A 27 -8.62 -4.77 -9.89
CA TYR A 27 -8.01 -4.14 -11.06
C TYR A 27 -8.17 -2.63 -10.97
N ALA A 28 -7.05 -1.95 -10.78
CA ALA A 28 -6.96 -0.50 -10.69
C ALA A 28 -6.53 0.06 -12.05
N GLY A 29 -7.51 0.27 -12.94
CA GLY A 29 -7.29 0.81 -14.28
C GLY A 29 -7.62 -0.16 -15.41
N GLU A 30 -6.93 -0.02 -16.54
CA GLU A 30 -7.14 -0.90 -17.71
C GLU A 30 -6.56 -2.31 -17.48
N LYS A 31 -6.97 -3.25 -18.34
CA LYS A 31 -6.48 -4.63 -18.30
C LYS A 31 -4.95 -4.63 -18.45
N ASN A 32 -4.25 -5.25 -17.49
CA ASN A 32 -2.78 -5.35 -17.40
C ASN A 32 -2.02 -4.08 -16.96
N GLU A 33 -2.70 -3.08 -16.37
CA GLU A 33 -2.03 -1.90 -15.83
C GLU A 33 -1.51 -2.13 -14.41
N THR A 34 -2.38 -2.00 -13.41
CA THR A 34 -2.06 -2.16 -11.99
C THR A 34 -3.16 -2.95 -11.31
N ILE A 35 -2.80 -3.94 -10.50
CA ILE A 35 -3.71 -4.62 -9.57
C ILE A 35 -3.28 -4.36 -8.15
N GLY A 36 -4.25 -4.20 -7.26
CA GLY A 36 -4.01 -4.27 -5.82
C GLY A 36 -4.35 -5.66 -5.30
N VAL A 37 -3.48 -6.19 -4.45
CA VAL A 37 -3.63 -7.49 -3.80
C VAL A 37 -3.81 -7.23 -2.31
N SER A 38 -5.02 -6.87 -1.89
CA SER A 38 -5.33 -6.50 -0.51
C SER A 38 -5.55 -7.73 0.35
N ALA A 39 -4.86 -7.83 1.48
CA ALA A 39 -4.96 -8.96 2.41
C ALA A 39 -4.71 -8.50 3.85
N ASN A 40 -5.41 -9.12 4.79
CA ASN A 40 -5.28 -8.82 6.21
C ASN A 40 -4.30 -9.75 6.92
N SER A 41 -3.93 -10.89 6.34
CA SER A 41 -2.90 -11.79 6.86
C SER A 41 -1.88 -12.17 5.80
N TRP A 42 -0.75 -12.71 6.23
CA TRP A 42 0.27 -13.22 5.32
C TRP A 42 -0.23 -14.40 4.49
N GLU A 43 -0.98 -15.30 5.14
CA GLU A 43 -1.51 -16.51 4.52
C GLU A 43 -2.49 -16.17 3.40
N GLU A 44 -3.43 -15.26 3.67
CA GLU A 44 -4.35 -14.73 2.66
C GLU A 44 -3.61 -14.05 1.50
N TYR A 45 -2.56 -13.28 1.80
CA TYR A 45 -1.78 -12.61 0.77
C TYR A 45 -1.12 -13.62 -0.17
N ILE A 46 -0.50 -14.67 0.35
CA ILE A 46 0.14 -15.72 -0.45
C ILE A 46 -0.88 -16.43 -1.34
N ASP A 47 -2.04 -16.80 -0.80
CA ASP A 47 -3.10 -17.44 -1.59
C ASP A 47 -3.52 -16.57 -2.77
N LEU A 48 -3.73 -15.26 -2.55
CA LEU A 48 -4.07 -14.32 -3.61
C LEU A 48 -2.94 -14.15 -4.63
N MET A 49 -1.69 -14.15 -4.20
CA MET A 49 -0.55 -14.05 -5.11
C MET A 49 -0.48 -15.25 -6.08
N HIS A 50 -0.93 -16.43 -5.67
CA HIS A 50 -1.07 -17.59 -6.54
C HIS A 50 -2.24 -17.49 -7.54
N GLU A 51 -3.22 -16.60 -7.31
CA GLU A 51 -4.31 -16.34 -8.25
C GLU A 51 -3.89 -15.40 -9.41
N ILE A 52 -2.72 -14.75 -9.33
CA ILE A 52 -2.24 -13.86 -10.40
C ILE A 52 -1.87 -14.67 -11.65
N PRO A 53 -2.43 -14.34 -12.83
CA PRO A 53 -2.13 -15.07 -14.06
C PRO A 53 -0.66 -15.01 -14.44
N ARG A 54 -0.13 -16.13 -14.94
CA ARG A 54 1.26 -16.27 -15.43
C ARG A 54 1.64 -15.24 -16.51
N ASP A 55 0.69 -14.87 -17.35
CA ASP A 55 0.84 -13.92 -18.45
C ASP A 55 0.54 -12.48 -18.06
N TYR A 56 0.29 -12.20 -16.78
CA TYR A 56 0.12 -10.83 -16.28
C TYR A 56 1.41 -10.03 -16.47
N THR A 57 1.31 -8.84 -17.08
CA THR A 57 2.45 -7.98 -17.41
C THR A 57 2.48 -6.66 -16.63
N GLY A 58 1.46 -6.42 -15.79
CA GLY A 58 1.31 -5.18 -15.05
C GLY A 58 2.03 -5.18 -13.71
N ARG A 59 1.61 -4.25 -12.84
CA ARG A 59 2.14 -4.12 -11.47
C ARG A 59 1.15 -4.68 -10.46
N ALA A 60 1.59 -5.56 -9.56
CA ALA A 60 0.80 -6.06 -8.45
C ALA A 60 1.29 -5.43 -7.14
N ILE A 61 0.44 -4.66 -6.46
CA ILE A 61 0.82 -3.91 -5.26
C ILE A 61 0.24 -4.58 -4.02
N SER A 62 1.06 -4.74 -2.99
CA SER A 62 0.62 -5.19 -1.67
C SER A 62 0.28 -4.02 -0.74
N PRO A 63 -0.47 -4.28 0.34
CA PRO A 63 -0.56 -3.40 1.49
C PRO A 63 0.80 -3.16 2.16
N GLU A 64 0.83 -2.13 3.01
CA GLU A 64 2.00 -1.76 3.79
C GLU A 64 2.41 -2.88 4.74
N LEU A 65 3.72 -3.10 4.91
CA LEU A 65 4.28 -4.09 5.84
C LEU A 65 3.65 -5.49 5.72
N MET A 66 3.22 -5.90 4.53
CA MET A 66 2.53 -7.16 4.29
C MET A 66 3.31 -8.38 4.78
N THR A 67 4.64 -8.40 4.61
CA THR A 67 5.50 -9.48 5.13
C THR A 67 5.59 -9.51 6.66
N ALA A 68 5.21 -8.43 7.33
CA ALA A 68 5.12 -8.32 8.78
C ALA A 68 3.67 -8.33 9.27
N SER A 69 2.69 -8.66 8.41
CA SER A 69 1.34 -8.92 8.88
C SER A 69 1.33 -10.04 9.92
N ASP A 70 0.48 -9.87 10.93
CA ASP A 70 0.34 -10.77 12.08
C ASP A 70 1.59 -10.79 12.99
N ILE A 71 2.54 -9.87 12.79
CA ILE A 71 3.73 -9.69 13.61
C ILE A 71 3.68 -8.30 14.26
N SER A 72 3.70 -8.26 15.59
CA SER A 72 3.80 -6.99 16.33
C SER A 72 5.07 -6.22 15.97
N LEU A 73 4.95 -4.90 15.81
CA LEU A 73 6.08 -3.99 15.53
C LEU A 73 7.18 -4.09 16.59
N ASP A 74 6.83 -4.36 17.85
CA ASP A 74 7.80 -4.53 18.95
C ASP A 74 8.68 -5.78 18.74
N SER A 75 8.16 -6.78 18.03
CA SER A 75 8.87 -8.03 17.76
C SER A 75 9.87 -7.90 16.61
N LEU A 76 9.87 -6.80 15.85
CA LEU A 76 10.75 -6.60 14.69
C LEU A 76 12.24 -6.55 15.05
N ALA A 77 12.57 -6.19 16.30
CA ALA A 77 13.95 -6.23 16.80
C ALA A 77 14.49 -7.65 16.97
N LEU A 78 13.61 -8.65 17.12
CA LEU A 78 14.01 -10.04 17.36
C LEU A 78 14.58 -10.68 16.09
N SER A 79 15.74 -11.32 16.22
CA SER A 79 16.41 -11.97 15.09
C SER A 79 15.56 -13.08 14.44
N THR A 80 14.74 -13.78 15.22
CA THR A 80 13.80 -14.79 14.74
C THR A 80 12.73 -14.16 13.85
N THR A 81 12.14 -13.04 14.28
CA THR A 81 11.18 -12.26 13.50
C THR A 81 11.79 -11.76 12.18
N LYS A 82 13.00 -11.20 12.23
CA LYS A 82 13.71 -10.75 11.02
C LYS A 82 13.93 -11.88 10.03
N LYS A 83 14.19 -13.11 10.50
CA LYS A 83 14.33 -14.30 9.63
C LYS A 83 13.00 -14.68 8.99
N VAL A 84 11.89 -14.65 9.73
CA VAL A 84 10.55 -14.94 9.19
C VAL A 84 10.21 -13.95 8.07
N ILE A 85 10.40 -12.65 8.30
CA ILE A 85 10.11 -11.61 7.30
C ILE A 85 10.99 -11.77 6.05
N ARG A 86 12.28 -12.08 6.21
CA ARG A 86 13.16 -12.39 5.06
C ARG A 86 12.71 -13.62 4.29
N GLN A 87 12.23 -14.65 4.99
CA GLN A 87 11.67 -15.83 4.33
C GLN A 87 10.42 -15.46 3.53
N ARG A 88 9.53 -14.65 4.10
CA ARG A 88 8.34 -14.13 3.41
C ARG A 88 8.69 -13.33 2.14
N VAL A 89 9.75 -12.53 2.16
CA VAL A 89 10.28 -11.87 0.95
C VAL A 89 10.75 -12.90 -0.09
N ASN A 90 11.47 -13.95 0.33
CA ASN A 90 11.92 -15.02 -0.57
C ASN A 90 10.74 -15.78 -1.18
N ASP A 91 9.67 -16.03 -0.43
CA ASP A 91 8.48 -16.70 -0.92
C ASP A 91 7.85 -15.91 -2.10
N ILE A 92 7.76 -14.57 -1.97
CA ILE A 92 7.32 -13.69 -3.08
C ILE A 92 8.30 -13.70 -4.24
N ALA A 93 9.61 -13.73 -3.98
CA ALA A 93 10.60 -13.86 -5.02
C ALA A 93 10.41 -15.16 -5.82
N GLU A 94 10.14 -16.30 -5.16
CA GLU A 94 9.83 -17.56 -5.85
C GLU A 94 8.53 -17.49 -6.64
N ILE A 95 7.45 -16.93 -6.06
CA ILE A 95 6.18 -16.70 -6.78
C ILE A 95 6.42 -15.86 -8.04
N SER A 96 7.23 -14.81 -7.95
CA SER A 96 7.51 -13.91 -9.08
C SER A 96 8.18 -14.59 -10.28
N LYS A 97 8.79 -15.78 -10.10
CA LYS A 97 9.33 -16.59 -11.22
C LYS A 97 8.22 -17.24 -12.04
N PHE A 98 7.04 -17.47 -11.45
CA PHE A 98 5.87 -18.03 -12.14
C PHE A 98 5.07 -16.96 -12.89
N THR A 99 5.23 -15.68 -12.54
CA THR A 99 4.66 -14.52 -13.23
C THR A 99 5.77 -13.56 -13.70
N PRO A 100 6.71 -13.99 -14.55
CA PRO A 100 8.00 -13.31 -14.76
C PRO A 100 7.89 -11.94 -15.45
N HIS A 101 6.74 -11.65 -16.06
CA HIS A 101 6.48 -10.38 -16.74
C HIS A 101 5.86 -9.32 -15.83
N ALA A 102 5.30 -9.72 -14.69
CA ALA A 102 4.75 -8.82 -13.70
C ALA A 102 5.85 -8.18 -12.85
N GLU A 103 5.59 -6.98 -12.34
CA GLU A 103 6.35 -6.41 -11.23
C GLU A 103 5.49 -6.46 -9.97
N ILE A 104 6.02 -7.03 -8.89
CA ILE A 104 5.33 -7.06 -7.59
C ILE A 104 5.93 -5.97 -6.71
N ILE A 105 5.08 -5.07 -6.21
CA ILE A 105 5.43 -4.02 -5.26
C ILE A 105 5.04 -4.49 -3.87
N LEU A 106 6.04 -4.90 -3.10
CA LEU A 106 5.88 -5.58 -1.81
C LEU A 106 6.23 -4.65 -0.65
N GLY A 107 5.24 -4.36 0.20
CA GLY A 107 5.41 -3.71 1.49
C GLY A 107 6.05 -4.65 2.51
N THR A 108 7.17 -4.22 3.08
CA THR A 108 7.97 -5.02 4.02
C THR A 108 8.90 -4.14 4.85
N PRO A 109 9.28 -4.57 6.06
CA PRO A 109 10.49 -4.08 6.69
C PRO A 109 11.72 -4.34 5.82
N GLU A 110 12.57 -3.34 5.67
CA GLU A 110 13.94 -3.48 5.19
C GLU A 110 14.88 -3.46 6.40
N PHE A 111 15.64 -4.55 6.59
CA PHE A 111 16.62 -4.66 7.67
C PHE A 111 18.03 -4.42 7.13
N SER A 112 18.61 -3.26 7.42
CA SER A 112 20.01 -2.97 7.08
C SER A 112 20.96 -3.22 8.25
N SER A 113 22.25 -2.95 8.08
CA SER A 113 23.24 -3.06 9.16
C SER A 113 23.16 -1.90 10.16
N THR A 114 22.59 -0.76 9.76
CA THR A 114 22.59 0.47 10.56
C THR A 114 21.20 0.82 11.07
N GLU A 115 20.20 0.66 10.21
CA GLU A 115 18.83 1.11 10.48
C GLU A 115 17.80 0.17 9.82
N ASP A 116 16.61 0.12 10.40
CA ASP A 116 15.48 -0.60 9.82
C ASP A 116 14.50 0.40 9.22
N TYR A 117 13.92 0.08 8.06
CA TYR A 117 13.00 0.97 7.33
C TYR A 117 11.68 0.26 7.05
N ASN A 118 10.58 1.01 7.05
CA ASN A 118 9.34 0.59 6.38
C ASN A 118 9.52 0.86 4.88
N ALA A 119 9.49 -0.18 4.05
CA ALA A 119 9.95 -0.11 2.67
C ALA A 119 9.02 -0.80 1.68
N LEU A 120 9.17 -0.41 0.41
CA LEU A 120 8.63 -1.13 -0.74
C LEU A 120 9.77 -1.79 -1.50
N LEU A 121 9.60 -3.07 -1.82
CA LEU A 121 10.44 -3.81 -2.74
C LEU A 121 9.76 -3.93 -4.10
N SER A 122 10.50 -3.71 -5.17
CA SER A 122 10.18 -4.22 -6.50
C SER A 122 10.71 -5.64 -6.59
N VAL A 123 9.81 -6.60 -6.73
CA VAL A 123 10.10 -8.03 -6.88
C VAL A 123 9.74 -8.47 -8.28
N LYS A 124 10.72 -8.99 -9.03
CA LYS A 124 10.56 -9.43 -10.42
C LYS A 124 11.48 -10.60 -10.72
N ASN A 125 10.90 -11.68 -11.24
CA ASN A 125 11.63 -12.86 -11.73
C ASN A 125 12.70 -13.39 -10.75
N GLY A 126 12.33 -13.53 -9.48
CA GLY A 126 13.21 -14.04 -8.42
C GLY A 126 14.12 -13.00 -7.76
N LEU A 127 14.07 -11.73 -8.17
CA LEU A 127 14.92 -10.67 -7.63
C LEU A 127 14.06 -9.65 -6.88
N ALA A 128 14.50 -9.26 -5.69
CA ALA A 128 13.87 -8.21 -4.89
C ALA A 128 14.84 -7.04 -4.71
N ARG A 129 14.38 -5.81 -4.95
CA ARG A 129 15.15 -4.57 -4.74
C ARG A 129 14.32 -3.53 -4.02
N VAL A 130 14.92 -2.77 -3.12
CA VAL A 130 14.26 -1.64 -2.45
C VAL A 130 14.04 -0.53 -3.46
N ILE A 131 12.82 0.02 -3.50
CA ILE A 131 12.44 1.14 -4.39
C ILE A 131 11.86 2.34 -3.66
N ALA A 132 11.35 2.15 -2.44
CA ALA A 132 10.86 3.24 -1.61
C ALA A 132 11.09 2.91 -0.14
N ARG A 133 11.33 3.95 0.66
CA ARG A 133 11.34 3.91 2.12
C ARG A 133 10.41 5.00 2.61
N LYS A 134 9.63 4.70 3.65
CA LYS A 134 8.64 5.60 4.22
C LYS A 134 9.34 6.85 4.76
N GLN A 135 8.83 8.03 4.42
CA GLN A 135 9.36 9.29 4.90
C GLN A 135 8.64 9.75 6.16
N LEU A 136 7.31 9.72 6.14
CA LEU A 136 6.47 10.14 7.25
C LEU A 136 6.23 8.97 8.22
N ILE A 137 7.16 8.80 9.16
CA ILE A 137 7.05 7.82 10.24
C ILE A 137 6.01 8.29 11.27
N THR A 138 4.99 7.46 11.50
CA THR A 138 3.97 7.74 12.52
C THR A 138 4.47 7.40 13.93
N PRO A 139 3.83 7.91 15.00
CA PRO A 139 4.24 7.57 16.37
C PRO A 139 4.31 6.07 16.65
N ALA A 140 3.39 5.28 16.08
CA ALA A 140 3.36 3.82 16.21
C ALA A 140 4.56 3.11 15.56
N GLU A 141 5.22 3.76 14.59
CA GLU A 141 6.36 3.22 13.85
C GLU A 141 7.70 3.72 14.39
N SER A 142 7.68 4.81 15.18
CA SER A 142 8.87 5.57 15.58
C SER A 142 9.89 4.78 16.41
N THR A 143 9.49 3.67 17.03
CA THR A 143 10.38 2.77 17.78
C THR A 143 11.02 1.69 16.92
N SER A 144 10.45 1.42 15.74
CA SER A 144 10.85 0.30 14.88
C SER A 144 11.48 0.73 13.57
N PHE A 145 11.23 1.96 13.09
CA PHE A 145 11.66 2.41 11.77
C PHE A 145 12.23 3.83 11.77
N THR A 146 13.28 4.02 10.98
CA THR A 146 13.84 5.34 10.66
C THR A 146 13.16 5.92 9.42
N PRO A 147 12.94 7.25 9.34
CA PRO A 147 12.56 7.91 8.09
C PRO A 147 13.60 7.64 6.99
N GLY A 148 13.15 7.18 5.83
CA GLY A 148 14.04 6.93 4.69
C GLY A 148 13.89 7.95 3.58
N TYR A 149 14.93 8.08 2.75
CA TYR A 149 14.92 8.89 1.54
C TYR A 149 15.39 8.03 0.36
N LEU A 150 14.53 7.84 -0.64
CA LEU A 150 14.90 7.23 -1.92
C LEU A 150 14.41 8.12 -3.06
N SER A 151 15.22 8.19 -4.13
CA SER A 151 14.96 8.98 -5.33
C SER A 151 13.61 8.61 -5.95
N GLN A 152 12.80 9.62 -6.25
CA GLN A 152 11.50 9.44 -6.90
C GLN A 152 11.70 9.10 -8.40
N ASP A 153 11.31 7.89 -8.81
CA ASP A 153 11.11 7.54 -10.22
C ASP A 153 9.83 8.22 -10.76
N SER A 154 9.59 8.16 -12.08
CA SER A 154 8.41 8.77 -12.73
C SER A 154 7.05 8.29 -12.18
N THR A 155 7.00 7.07 -11.61
CA THR A 155 5.86 6.59 -10.81
C THR A 155 6.17 6.64 -9.33
N HIS A 156 5.34 7.34 -8.56
CA HIS A 156 5.61 7.58 -7.15
C HIS A 156 4.98 6.47 -6.31
N ASN A 157 5.82 5.52 -5.89
CA ASN A 157 5.45 4.48 -4.93
C ASN A 157 5.58 5.08 -3.52
N VAL A 158 4.47 5.17 -2.82
CA VAL A 158 4.38 5.85 -1.53
C VAL A 158 3.84 4.91 -0.46
N ILE A 159 4.22 5.14 0.79
CA ILE A 159 3.82 4.30 1.91
C ILE A 159 2.90 5.09 2.83
N CYS A 160 1.62 4.76 2.80
CA CYS A 160 0.61 5.21 3.76
C CYS A 160 0.64 6.72 4.03
N ALA A 161 1.20 7.14 5.17
CA ALA A 161 1.31 8.53 5.57
C ALA A 161 2.07 9.42 4.58
N ASP A 162 2.94 8.86 3.73
CA ASP A 162 3.64 9.62 2.70
C ASP A 162 2.69 10.31 1.71
N LEU A 163 1.46 9.83 1.55
CA LEU A 163 0.43 10.48 0.73
C LEU A 163 0.19 11.95 1.12
N PHE A 164 0.43 12.33 2.38
CA PHE A 164 0.25 13.71 2.84
C PHE A 164 1.28 14.67 2.25
N ASN A 165 2.49 14.19 1.94
CA ASN A 165 3.50 15.02 1.28
C ASN A 165 3.02 15.52 -0.09
N TYR A 166 2.15 14.75 -0.76
CA TYR A 166 1.60 15.05 -2.08
C TYR A 166 0.36 15.95 -2.06
N ILE A 167 -0.05 16.45 -0.88
CA ILE A 167 -1.13 17.45 -0.78
C ILE A 167 -0.60 18.85 -1.09
N GLU A 168 0.60 19.17 -0.62
CA GLU A 168 1.18 20.52 -0.72
C GLU A 168 2.08 20.66 -1.95
N GLU A 169 3.00 19.73 -2.14
CA GLU A 169 3.94 19.71 -3.27
C GLU A 169 3.85 18.38 -4.00
N ASN A 170 3.34 18.43 -5.23
CA ASN A 170 3.06 17.23 -5.99
C ASN A 170 3.35 17.45 -7.48
N THR A 171 4.31 16.72 -8.00
CA THR A 171 4.63 16.66 -9.44
C THR A 171 4.36 15.27 -10.01
N ALA A 172 3.78 14.38 -9.20
CA ALA A 172 3.50 13.01 -9.58
C ALA A 172 2.28 12.94 -10.50
N HIS A 173 2.49 12.40 -11.69
CA HIS A 173 1.40 12.08 -12.61
C HIS A 173 0.59 10.88 -12.09
N ASP A 174 1.26 9.84 -11.61
CA ASP A 174 0.65 8.62 -11.07
C ASP A 174 1.25 8.26 -9.70
N ILE A 175 0.36 8.04 -8.73
CA ILE A 175 0.71 7.68 -7.35
C ILE A 175 0.18 6.28 -7.04
N GLN A 176 1.04 5.44 -6.47
CA GLN A 176 0.70 4.10 -6.01
C GLN A 176 1.03 3.98 -4.53
N ALA A 177 0.00 3.80 -3.71
CA ALA A 177 0.12 3.79 -2.27
C ALA A 177 -0.10 2.39 -1.69
N SER A 178 0.90 1.93 -0.97
CA SER A 178 0.82 0.76 -0.11
C SER A 178 0.47 1.23 1.30
N CYS A 179 -0.67 0.81 1.84
CA CYS A 179 -1.24 1.36 3.07
C CYS A 179 -1.62 0.28 4.08
N CYS A 180 -1.50 0.64 5.36
CA CYS A 180 -2.19 0.03 6.48
C CYS A 180 -2.86 1.18 7.25
N TRP A 181 -4.07 1.57 6.84
CA TRP A 181 -4.75 2.66 7.55
C TRP A 181 -5.28 2.17 8.87
N ALA A 182 -4.70 2.66 9.97
CA ALA A 182 -5.19 2.41 11.33
C ALA A 182 -6.14 3.48 11.87
N THR A 183 -6.04 4.71 11.35
CA THR A 183 -6.82 5.86 11.77
C THR A 183 -6.79 6.91 10.67
N PRO A 184 -7.73 7.88 10.64
CA PRO A 184 -7.48 9.12 9.93
C PRO A 184 -6.20 9.71 10.47
N LEU A 185 -5.16 9.80 9.63
CA LEU A 185 -3.86 10.43 9.92
C LEU A 185 -3.96 11.97 10.10
N VAL A 186 -5.11 12.44 10.57
CA VAL A 186 -5.45 13.83 10.91
C VAL A 186 -5.04 14.02 12.38
N PRO A 187 -4.56 15.21 12.81
CA PRO A 187 -3.86 15.39 14.08
C PRO A 187 -4.53 14.67 15.27
N GLN A 188 -3.76 13.77 15.90
CA GLN A 188 -4.18 12.79 16.91
C GLN A 188 -4.92 13.37 18.13
N ALA A 189 -4.88 14.69 18.35
CA ALA A 189 -5.45 15.34 19.53
C ALA A 189 -6.98 15.23 19.67
N LYS A 190 -7.71 14.64 18.71
CA LYS A 190 -9.19 14.52 18.76
C LYS A 190 -9.77 13.12 18.68
N TYR A 191 -8.99 12.04 18.51
CA TYR A 191 -9.57 10.74 18.15
C TYR A 191 -9.02 9.56 18.96
N ASN A 192 -9.39 9.48 20.25
CA ASN A 192 -9.17 8.32 21.14
C ASN A 192 -10.16 7.15 20.89
N THR A 193 -10.70 7.01 19.68
CA THR A 193 -11.71 5.96 19.38
C THR A 193 -11.25 5.13 18.21
N LEU A 194 -11.54 3.82 18.29
CA LEU A 194 -11.26 2.84 17.25
C LEU A 194 -11.70 3.38 15.88
N PRO A 195 -11.00 2.97 14.81
CA PRO A 195 -11.39 3.29 13.45
C PRO A 195 -12.88 2.98 13.20
N ASP A 196 -13.57 3.82 12.42
CA ASP A 196 -14.92 3.56 11.91
C ASP A 196 -14.97 3.77 10.39
N GLU A 197 -15.90 3.09 9.71
CA GLU A 197 -15.96 3.10 8.24
C GLU A 197 -16.10 4.50 7.64
N LYS A 198 -16.85 5.38 8.31
CA LYS A 198 -17.10 6.73 7.82
C LYS A 198 -15.84 7.57 7.93
N ARG A 199 -15.09 7.45 9.03
CA ARG A 199 -13.81 8.12 9.23
C ARG A 199 -12.76 7.68 8.22
N TYR A 200 -12.67 6.39 7.93
CA TYR A 200 -11.74 5.85 6.93
C TYR A 200 -12.00 6.45 5.56
N ARG A 201 -13.25 6.40 5.13
CA ARG A 201 -13.67 6.99 3.86
C ARG A 201 -13.42 8.50 3.83
N ASN A 202 -13.68 9.22 4.92
CA ASN A 202 -13.45 10.66 4.99
C ASN A 202 -11.95 11.02 4.92
N ALA A 203 -11.08 10.25 5.58
CA ALA A 203 -9.64 10.43 5.50
C ALA A 203 -9.14 10.26 4.06
N MET A 204 -9.60 9.21 3.38
CA MET A 204 -9.32 9.00 1.95
C MET A 204 -9.73 10.20 1.10
N ILE A 205 -10.98 10.64 1.25
CA ILE A 205 -11.52 11.74 0.46
C ILE A 205 -10.73 13.02 0.72
N TYR A 206 -10.34 13.28 1.98
CA TYR A 206 -9.53 14.45 2.34
C TYR A 206 -8.16 14.42 1.62
N VAL A 207 -7.42 13.31 1.73
CA VAL A 207 -6.11 13.14 1.09
C VAL A 207 -6.22 13.24 -0.43
N LEU A 208 -7.17 12.52 -1.04
CA LEU A 208 -7.39 12.57 -2.49
C LEU A 208 -7.80 13.96 -2.96
N ASN A 209 -8.65 14.69 -2.23
CA ASN A 209 -8.99 16.06 -2.58
C ASN A 209 -7.77 16.99 -2.54
N GLY A 210 -6.88 16.79 -1.55
CA GLY A 210 -5.61 17.50 -1.48
C GLY A 210 -4.74 17.21 -2.70
N ILE A 211 -4.48 15.94 -2.98
CA ILE A 211 -3.67 15.48 -4.12
C ILE A 211 -4.22 15.99 -5.45
N PHE A 212 -5.54 15.88 -5.69
CA PHE A 212 -6.16 16.32 -6.94
C PHE A 212 -6.43 17.84 -7.02
N ASN A 213 -6.08 18.62 -5.98
CA ASN A 213 -6.02 20.07 -6.12
C ASN A 213 -4.86 20.50 -7.03
N ASN A 214 -3.79 19.71 -7.08
CA ASN A 214 -2.76 19.81 -8.10
C ASN A 214 -3.33 19.45 -9.50
N THR A 215 -2.75 19.94 -10.60
CA THR A 215 -3.21 19.64 -11.98
C THR A 215 -2.50 18.47 -12.65
N GLU A 216 -1.32 18.11 -12.21
CA GLU A 216 -0.45 17.11 -12.83
C GLU A 216 -0.94 15.67 -12.56
N THR A 217 -1.40 15.38 -11.35
CA THR A 217 -1.81 14.02 -10.98
C THR A 217 -3.02 13.56 -11.77
N GLN A 218 -2.84 12.53 -12.58
CA GLN A 218 -3.92 11.86 -13.31
C GLN A 218 -4.52 10.72 -12.51
N SER A 219 -3.74 10.05 -11.67
CA SER A 219 -4.25 8.89 -10.95
C SER A 219 -3.60 8.61 -9.60
N VAL A 220 -4.41 8.03 -8.70
CA VAL A 220 -3.97 7.53 -7.39
C VAL A 220 -4.58 6.14 -7.18
N THR A 221 -3.74 5.15 -6.91
CA THR A 221 -4.16 3.81 -6.47
C THR A 221 -3.77 3.62 -5.02
N ILE A 222 -4.72 3.19 -4.19
CA ILE A 222 -4.48 2.86 -2.78
C ILE A 222 -4.79 1.37 -2.59
N VAL A 223 -3.78 0.61 -2.15
CA VAL A 223 -3.93 -0.77 -1.70
C VAL A 223 -3.74 -0.82 -0.21
N ASP A 224 -4.80 -1.20 0.48
CA ASP A 224 -4.92 -1.10 1.93
C ASP A 224 -5.03 -2.49 2.56
N ARG A 225 -4.57 -2.58 3.81
CA ARG A 225 -4.95 -3.61 4.78
C ARG A 225 -5.50 -2.87 6.00
N THR A 226 -6.37 -3.51 6.77
CA THR A 226 -6.67 -2.97 8.09
C THR A 226 -5.64 -3.42 9.12
N PRO A 227 -5.50 -2.66 10.22
CA PRO A 227 -4.73 -3.14 11.36
C PRO A 227 -5.40 -4.35 11.98
N ASP A 228 -4.61 -5.07 12.76
CA ASP A 228 -5.02 -6.34 13.35
C ASP A 228 -6.07 -6.17 14.47
N ASP A 229 -6.31 -4.94 14.94
CA ASP A 229 -7.21 -4.61 16.05
C ASP A 229 -8.63 -4.17 15.61
N THR A 230 -8.99 -4.35 14.34
CA THR A 230 -10.30 -3.93 13.82
C THR A 230 -10.96 -4.96 12.91
N ASP A 231 -12.28 -5.12 13.06
CA ASP A 231 -13.13 -5.96 12.19
C ASP A 231 -13.53 -5.26 10.89
N ILE A 232 -13.06 -4.04 10.71
CA ILE A 232 -13.36 -3.21 9.54
C ILE A 232 -12.62 -3.77 8.33
N MET A 233 -13.28 -3.90 7.19
CA MET A 233 -12.62 -4.32 5.94
C MET A 233 -11.70 -3.23 5.39
N PRO A 234 -10.63 -3.55 4.63
CA PRO A 234 -9.72 -2.55 4.09
C PRO A 234 -10.41 -1.63 3.08
N LEU A 235 -9.90 -0.40 2.93
CA LEU A 235 -10.41 0.59 1.98
C LEU A 235 -9.45 0.75 0.79
N ASN A 236 -9.70 -0.04 -0.24
CA ASN A 236 -8.96 0.00 -1.48
C ASN A 236 -9.59 1.00 -2.45
N CYS A 237 -8.80 1.72 -3.25
CA CYS A 237 -9.37 2.65 -4.23
C CYS A 237 -8.50 2.92 -5.46
N ARG A 238 -9.15 3.39 -6.52
CA ARG A 238 -8.55 4.04 -7.69
C ARG A 238 -9.28 5.37 -7.91
N ALA A 239 -8.51 6.45 -7.88
CA ALA A 239 -8.99 7.78 -8.24
C ALA A 239 -8.34 8.19 -9.57
N THR A 240 -9.13 8.75 -10.49
CA THR A 240 -8.66 9.17 -11.81
C THR A 240 -9.20 10.55 -12.14
N ARG A 241 -8.36 11.48 -12.58
CA ARG A 241 -8.75 12.85 -12.93
C ARG A 241 -9.87 12.84 -13.99
N ARG A 242 -10.82 13.77 -13.85
CA ARG A 242 -11.78 14.06 -14.91
C ARG A 242 -11.19 15.07 -15.87
N PHE A 243 -11.28 14.75 -17.16
CA PHE A 243 -10.99 15.67 -18.25
C PHE A 243 -12.10 16.72 -18.36
#